data_AF-A0ABD0LCG9-F1
#
_entry.id   AF-A0ABD0LCG9-F1
#
_cell.length_a   1.000
_cell.length_b   1.000
_cell.length_c   1.000
_cell.angle_alpha   90.00
_cell.angle_beta   90.00
_cell.angle_gamma   90.00
#
_symmetry.space_group_name_H-M   'P 1'
#
loop_
_entity.id
_entity.type
_entity.pdbx_description
1 polymer ?
#
loop_
_entity_poly.entity_id
_entity_poly.type
_entity_poly.pdbx_seq_one_letter_code
_entity_poly.pdbx_strand_id
1 'polypeptide(L)'
;MWERRYGRIPQRAVVLMNSGWDSRYPDPRLVFNTDTPSDRFSFRFPTIHPAAAHFLVTQRDVIVVGVDTASLDPGFSRTFDTHVILGRANVVMLEHVANVGRLPPSGATVVVGLVKLRGGSGGPARVLAIMGDRCDCLVCVKRPRDTRALWTIL
;
A
#
# COMPACT_ATOMS: atom_id res chain seq x y z
N MET A 1 -4.80 -21.04 3.56
CA MET A 1 -4.56 -19.64 3.17
C MET A 1 -4.39 -18.78 4.41
N TRP A 2 -3.70 -17.64 4.30
CA TRP A 2 -3.04 -16.86 5.37
C TRP A 2 -3.62 -16.94 6.79
N GLU A 3 -4.92 -16.68 7.00
CA GLU A 3 -5.53 -16.66 8.35
C GLU A 3 -5.50 -18.00 9.07
N ARG A 4 -5.48 -19.12 8.32
CA ARG A 4 -5.29 -20.45 8.90
C ARG A 4 -3.92 -20.63 9.54
N ARG A 5 -2.92 -19.88 9.10
CA ARG A 5 -1.53 -19.98 9.56
C ARG A 5 -1.19 -18.92 10.60
N TYR A 6 -1.74 -17.72 10.48
CA TYR A 6 -1.34 -16.56 11.30
C TYR A 6 -2.48 -15.99 12.16
N GLY A 7 -3.62 -16.68 12.20
CA GLY A 7 -4.81 -16.25 12.92
C GLY A 7 -5.71 -15.37 12.07
N ARG A 8 -6.94 -15.18 12.56
CA ARG A 8 -7.91 -14.28 11.92
C ARG A 8 -7.40 -12.84 11.96
N ILE A 9 -7.58 -12.10 10.87
CA ILE A 9 -7.32 -10.65 10.82
C ILE A 9 -8.24 -9.98 11.86
N PRO A 10 -7.68 -9.25 12.85
CA PRO A 10 -8.49 -8.59 13.86
C PRO A 10 -9.29 -7.44 13.25
N GLN A 11 -10.39 -7.05 13.91
CA GLN A 11 -11.12 -5.86 13.52
C GLN A 11 -10.22 -4.63 13.63
N ARG A 12 -10.48 -3.65 12.76
CA ARG A 12 -9.72 -2.41 12.69
C ARG A 12 -8.23 -2.62 12.50
N ALA A 13 -7.86 -3.69 11.79
CA ALA A 13 -6.47 -3.99 11.46
C ALA A 13 -5.93 -3.11 10.33
N VAL A 14 -4.60 -3.08 10.26
CA VAL A 14 -3.82 -2.70 9.09
C VAL A 14 -3.43 -3.95 8.34
N VAL A 15 -3.71 -4.02 7.04
CA VAL A 15 -3.33 -5.14 6.17
C VAL A 15 -2.35 -4.65 5.13
N LEU A 16 -1.14 -5.23 5.10
CA LEU A 16 -0.10 -4.89 4.12
C LEU A 16 0.17 -6.10 3.21
N MET A 17 0.06 -5.90 1.90
CA MET A 17 0.49 -6.88 0.91
C MET A 17 2.01 -6.76 0.72
N ASN A 18 2.73 -7.84 1.00
CA ASN A 18 4.14 -7.97 0.67
C ASN A 18 4.28 -8.79 -0.61
N SER A 19 4.75 -8.17 -1.70
CA SER A 19 5.12 -8.85 -2.93
C SER A 19 6.63 -8.79 -3.23
N GLY A 20 7.41 -8.17 -2.34
CA GLY A 20 8.83 -7.87 -2.53
C GLY A 20 9.08 -6.79 -3.59
N TRP A 21 8.06 -6.01 -3.96
CA TRP A 21 8.15 -5.04 -5.06
C TRP A 21 8.92 -3.78 -4.69
N ASP A 22 8.99 -3.48 -3.41
CA ASP A 22 9.76 -2.37 -2.88
C ASP A 22 11.25 -2.44 -3.28
N SER A 23 11.80 -3.63 -3.49
CA SER A 23 13.17 -3.85 -3.98
C SER A 23 13.48 -3.21 -5.34
N ARG A 24 12.46 -2.92 -6.16
CA ARG A 24 12.59 -2.38 -7.53
C ARG A 24 12.78 -0.86 -7.58
N TYR A 25 12.50 -0.16 -6.49
CA TYR A 25 12.68 1.28 -6.39
C TYR A 25 14.18 1.67 -6.28
N PRO A 26 14.66 2.77 -6.89
CA PRO A 26 13.89 3.86 -7.53
C PRO A 26 13.67 3.75 -9.03
N ASP A 27 14.08 2.68 -9.70
CA ASP A 27 14.04 2.60 -11.17
C ASP A 27 12.58 2.55 -11.67
N PRO A 28 12.10 3.56 -12.42
CA PRO A 28 10.73 3.58 -12.92
C PRO A 28 10.39 2.39 -13.83
N ARG A 29 11.35 1.91 -14.64
CA ARG A 29 11.12 0.75 -15.52
C ARG A 29 10.88 -0.51 -14.70
N LEU A 30 11.58 -0.67 -13.58
CA LEU A 30 11.38 -1.81 -12.68
C LEU A 30 10.13 -1.64 -11.81
N VAL A 31 9.93 -0.45 -11.24
CA VAL A 31 8.77 -0.14 -10.37
C VAL A 31 7.46 -0.34 -11.10
N PHE A 32 7.36 0.15 -12.34
CA PHE A 32 6.16 -0.01 -13.16
C PHE A 32 6.20 -1.26 -14.04
N ASN A 33 7.36 -1.92 -14.14
CA ASN A 33 7.62 -3.11 -14.96
C ASN A 33 7.12 -2.91 -16.39
N THR A 34 7.71 -1.92 -17.05
CA THR A 34 7.38 -1.52 -18.41
C THR A 34 8.61 -0.93 -19.11
N ASP A 35 8.66 -1.12 -20.44
CA ASP A 35 9.61 -0.46 -21.32
C ASP A 35 9.14 0.93 -21.76
N THR A 36 7.85 1.25 -21.56
CA THR A 36 7.23 2.54 -21.90
C THR A 36 6.66 3.26 -20.68
N PRO A 37 7.49 3.81 -19.77
CA PRO A 37 7.04 4.47 -18.53
C PRO A 37 6.06 5.64 -18.70
N SER A 38 6.00 6.25 -19.89
CA SER A 38 5.05 7.32 -20.21
C SER A 38 3.63 6.82 -20.48
N ASP A 39 3.44 5.54 -20.80
CA ASP A 39 2.13 4.93 -20.97
C ASP A 39 1.73 4.18 -19.70
N ARG A 40 0.86 4.79 -18.88
CA ARG A 40 0.39 4.17 -17.63
C ARG A 40 -0.31 2.82 -17.83
N PHE A 41 -0.95 2.59 -18.99
CA PHE A 41 -1.65 1.33 -19.25
C PHE A 41 -0.70 0.16 -19.54
N SER A 42 0.58 0.46 -19.78
CA SER A 42 1.62 -0.56 -19.93
C SER A 42 2.11 -1.15 -18.60
N PHE A 43 1.75 -0.56 -17.46
CA PHE A 43 2.32 -0.95 -16.15
C PHE A 43 1.86 -2.34 -15.70
N ARG A 44 2.75 -3.13 -15.08
CA ARG A 44 2.52 -4.53 -14.68
C ARG A 44 3.12 -4.87 -13.32
N PHE A 45 2.34 -4.80 -12.26
CA PHE A 45 2.78 -5.18 -10.90
C PHE A 45 1.67 -5.96 -10.18
N PRO A 46 1.99 -6.73 -9.11
CA PRO A 46 1.02 -7.41 -8.27
C PRO A 46 0.07 -6.43 -7.57
N THR A 47 -1.16 -6.84 -7.34
CA THR A 47 -2.20 -5.97 -6.77
C THR A 47 -3.18 -6.75 -5.91
N ILE A 48 -4.08 -6.03 -5.25
CA ILE A 48 -5.18 -6.64 -4.51
C ILE A 48 -6.34 -6.83 -5.48
N HIS A 49 -6.94 -8.03 -5.48
CA HIS A 49 -8.13 -8.29 -6.30
C HIS A 49 -9.37 -7.64 -5.65
N PRO A 50 -10.33 -7.09 -6.41
CA PRO A 50 -11.53 -6.47 -5.85
C PRO A 50 -12.32 -7.35 -4.89
N ALA A 51 -12.41 -8.66 -5.16
CA ALA A 51 -13.04 -9.62 -4.25
C ALA A 51 -12.33 -9.72 -2.88
N ALA A 52 -11.00 -9.61 -2.86
CA ALA A 52 -10.23 -9.60 -1.62
C ALA A 52 -10.46 -8.28 -0.85
N ALA A 53 -10.51 -7.14 -1.55
CA ALA A 53 -10.86 -5.86 -0.94
C ALA A 53 -12.27 -5.89 -0.32
N HIS A 54 -13.26 -6.42 -1.04
CA HIS A 54 -14.62 -6.59 -0.54
C HIS A 54 -14.67 -7.48 0.70
N PHE A 55 -13.92 -8.58 0.72
CA PHE A 55 -13.79 -9.44 1.90
C PHE A 55 -13.16 -8.70 3.08
N LEU A 56 -12.08 -7.95 2.87
CA LEU A 56 -11.40 -7.21 3.93
C LEU A 56 -12.32 -6.17 4.58
N VAL A 57 -13.12 -5.45 3.80
CA VAL A 57 -14.04 -4.45 4.35
C VAL A 57 -15.26 -5.10 5.00
N THR A 58 -15.91 -6.06 4.34
CA THR A 58 -17.20 -6.60 4.83
C THR A 58 -17.06 -7.66 5.91
N GLN A 59 -15.96 -8.44 5.90
CA GLN A 59 -15.79 -9.59 6.78
C GLN A 59 -14.73 -9.36 7.86
N ARG A 60 -13.88 -8.34 7.72
CA ARG A 60 -12.76 -8.06 8.63
C ARG A 60 -12.72 -6.64 9.20
N ASP A 61 -13.52 -5.69 8.69
CA ASP A 61 -13.57 -4.31 9.20
C ASP A 61 -12.17 -3.67 9.30
N VAL A 62 -11.36 -3.79 8.25
CA VAL A 62 -10.01 -3.20 8.22
C VAL A 62 -10.09 -1.67 8.05
N ILE A 63 -9.10 -0.95 8.58
CA ILE A 63 -9.05 0.53 8.50
C ILE A 63 -7.92 1.05 7.62
N VAL A 64 -6.93 0.21 7.33
CA VAL A 64 -5.82 0.53 6.42
C VAL A 64 -5.50 -0.69 5.57
N VAL A 65 -5.32 -0.47 4.26
CA VAL A 65 -4.79 -1.46 3.32
C VAL A 65 -3.59 -0.86 2.62
N GLY A 66 -2.49 -1.59 2.55
CA GLY A 66 -1.27 -1.13 1.89
C GLY A 66 -0.65 -2.14 0.96
N VAL A 67 0.06 -1.66 -0.05
CA VAL A 67 0.83 -2.44 -1.02
C VAL A 67 2.24 -1.87 -1.17
N ASP A 68 3.20 -2.73 -1.47
CA ASP A 68 4.57 -2.35 -1.80
C ASP A 68 4.75 -1.95 -3.28
N THR A 69 3.68 -2.04 -4.07
CA THR A 69 3.62 -1.68 -5.48
C THR A 69 3.14 -0.24 -5.68
N ALA A 70 3.13 0.19 -6.95
CA ALA A 70 2.70 1.54 -7.31
C ALA A 70 1.19 1.75 -7.25
N SER A 71 0.39 0.67 -7.17
CA SER A 71 -1.04 0.81 -6.95
C SER A 71 -1.71 -0.44 -6.37
N LEU A 72 -2.84 -0.23 -5.67
CA LEU A 72 -3.72 -1.32 -5.22
C LEU A 72 -4.47 -2.00 -6.36
N ASP A 73 -4.63 -1.32 -7.50
CA ASP A 73 -5.27 -1.82 -8.71
C ASP A 73 -4.25 -2.08 -9.82
N PRO A 74 -4.55 -2.98 -10.78
CA PRO A 74 -3.66 -3.22 -11.93
C PRO A 74 -3.38 -1.92 -12.67
N GLY A 75 -2.14 -1.70 -13.11
CA GLY A 75 -1.78 -0.45 -13.79
C GLY A 75 -2.57 -0.15 -15.07
N PHE A 76 -3.09 -1.20 -15.73
CA PHE A 76 -3.99 -1.09 -16.88
C PHE A 76 -5.47 -0.87 -16.53
N SER A 77 -5.82 -0.83 -15.23
CA SER A 77 -7.19 -0.64 -14.77
C SER A 77 -7.72 0.74 -15.18
N ARG A 78 -8.98 0.76 -15.60
CA ARG A 78 -9.73 1.99 -15.93
C ARG A 78 -10.79 2.32 -14.90
N THR A 79 -11.18 1.34 -14.09
CA THR A 79 -12.29 1.41 -13.13
C THR A 79 -11.79 1.58 -11.70
N PHE A 80 -10.55 1.15 -11.41
CA PHE A 80 -9.97 1.20 -10.06
C PHE A 80 -10.90 0.60 -9.00
N ASP A 81 -11.46 -0.58 -9.32
CA ASP A 81 -12.51 -1.20 -8.49
C ASP A 81 -12.04 -1.44 -7.05
N THR A 82 -10.75 -1.74 -6.84
CA THR A 82 -10.20 -1.89 -5.49
C THR A 82 -10.20 -0.57 -4.73
N HIS A 83 -9.75 0.52 -5.36
CA HIS A 83 -9.83 1.86 -4.77
C HIS A 83 -11.28 2.25 -4.46
N VAL A 84 -12.21 2.00 -5.36
CA VAL A 84 -13.63 2.36 -5.17
C VAL A 84 -14.21 1.59 -3.98
N ILE A 85 -13.94 0.30 -3.85
CA ILE A 85 -14.42 -0.53 -2.74
C ILE A 85 -13.85 -0.01 -1.41
N LEU A 86 -12.53 0.20 -1.33
CA LEU A 86 -11.85 0.63 -0.11
C LEU A 86 -12.22 2.07 0.28
N GLY A 87 -12.26 2.98 -0.70
CA GLY A 87 -12.62 4.38 -0.50
C GLY A 87 -14.06 4.55 -0.01
N ARG A 88 -15.02 3.80 -0.55
CA ARG A 88 -16.42 3.80 -0.06
C ARG A 88 -16.55 3.31 1.38
N ALA A 89 -15.66 2.43 1.82
CA ALA A 89 -15.59 1.94 3.18
C ALA A 89 -14.74 2.84 4.11
N ASN A 90 -14.28 4.00 3.62
CA ASN A 90 -13.44 4.93 4.37
C ASN A 90 -12.13 4.29 4.90
N VAL A 91 -11.55 3.37 4.11
CA VAL A 91 -10.28 2.72 4.39
C VAL A 91 -9.12 3.55 3.85
N VAL A 92 -8.09 3.76 4.66
CA VAL A 92 -6.86 4.42 4.21
C VAL A 92 -6.06 3.48 3.32
N MET A 93 -5.66 3.96 2.15
CA MET A 93 -4.86 3.21 1.19
C MET A 93 -3.41 3.68 1.22
N LEU A 94 -2.46 2.75 1.26
CA LEU A 94 -1.02 3.03 1.23
C LEU A 94 -0.38 2.38 0.01
N GLU A 95 0.30 3.17 -0.79
CA GLU A 95 1.08 2.71 -1.95
C GLU A 95 2.57 2.93 -1.71
N HIS A 96 3.41 2.19 -2.44
CA HIS A 96 4.87 2.24 -2.29
C HIS A 96 5.37 2.03 -0.85
N VAL A 97 4.70 1.16 -0.08
CA VAL A 97 5.14 0.82 1.28
C VAL A 97 6.44 0.03 1.21
N ALA A 98 7.51 0.55 1.80
CA ALA A 98 8.80 -0.15 1.85
C ALA A 98 8.92 -1.09 3.06
N ASN A 99 9.81 -2.07 2.96
CA ASN A 99 10.22 -2.95 4.05
C ASN A 99 9.09 -3.84 4.63
N VAL A 100 8.00 -4.07 3.89
CA VAL A 100 6.88 -4.91 4.37
C VAL A 100 7.37 -6.33 4.71
N GLY A 101 8.34 -6.85 3.94
CA GLY A 101 8.96 -8.16 4.21
C GLY A 101 9.79 -8.25 5.49
N ARG A 102 10.04 -7.14 6.19
CA ARG A 102 10.72 -7.14 7.50
C ARG A 102 9.75 -7.28 8.67
N LEU A 103 8.45 -7.13 8.42
CA LEU A 103 7.43 -7.20 9.46
C LEU A 103 7.13 -8.67 9.82
N PRO A 104 6.78 -8.96 11.08
CA PRO A 104 6.16 -10.24 11.40
C PRO A 104 4.82 -10.34 10.66
N PRO A 105 4.35 -11.57 10.36
CA PRO A 105 3.05 -11.75 9.72
C PRO A 105 1.92 -11.05 10.48
N SER A 106 1.92 -11.08 11.81
CA SER A 106 0.94 -10.40 12.65
C SER A 106 1.58 -9.85 13.92
N GLY A 107 0.88 -8.92 14.59
CA GLY A 107 1.29 -8.35 15.89
C GLY A 107 2.09 -7.04 15.83
N ALA A 108 2.40 -6.52 14.64
CA ALA A 108 3.02 -5.20 14.51
C ALA A 108 2.00 -4.07 14.71
N THR A 109 2.43 -2.99 15.36
CA THR A 109 1.67 -1.73 15.41
C THR A 109 2.15 -0.81 14.30
N VAL A 110 1.23 -0.29 13.49
CA VAL A 110 1.55 0.61 12.37
C VAL A 110 1.06 2.02 12.67
N VAL A 111 1.94 3.00 12.52
CA VAL A 111 1.64 4.43 12.64
C VAL A 111 1.67 5.04 11.24
N VAL A 112 0.60 5.69 10.82
CA VAL A 112 0.50 6.34 9.50
C VAL A 112 0.47 7.86 9.68
N GLY A 113 1.62 8.51 9.49
CA GLY A 113 1.74 9.96 9.53
C GLY A 113 1.38 10.60 8.19
N LEU A 114 0.10 10.92 8.00
CA LEU A 114 -0.40 11.64 6.82
C LEU A 114 -0.16 13.16 6.95
N VAL A 115 0.19 13.81 5.84
CA VAL A 115 0.23 15.28 5.79
C VAL A 115 -1.19 15.83 5.83
N LYS A 116 -1.44 16.84 6.68
CA LYS A 116 -2.76 17.46 6.85
C LYS A 116 -3.01 18.51 5.77
N LEU A 117 -3.38 18.06 4.57
CA LEU A 117 -3.71 18.93 3.43
C LEU A 117 -5.18 19.34 3.46
N ARG A 118 -5.47 20.64 3.35
CA ARG A 118 -6.85 21.15 3.27
C ARG A 118 -7.51 20.63 1.99
N GLY A 119 -8.59 19.85 2.13
CA GLY A 119 -9.32 19.27 1.00
C GLY A 119 -8.54 18.20 0.22
N GLY A 120 -7.45 17.66 0.79
CA GLY A 120 -6.66 16.62 0.13
C GLY A 120 -7.39 15.27 0.12
N SER A 121 -7.43 14.62 -1.04
CA SER A 121 -7.86 13.22 -1.19
C SER A 121 -6.81 12.22 -0.73
N GLY A 122 -5.54 12.63 -0.76
CA GLY A 122 -4.37 11.83 -0.39
C GLY A 122 -3.13 12.69 -0.25
N GLY A 123 -2.02 12.07 0.16
CA GLY A 123 -0.77 12.78 0.39
C GLY A 123 0.36 11.83 0.77
N PRO A 124 1.64 12.26 0.65
CA PRO A 124 2.75 11.45 1.07
C PRO A 124 2.64 11.16 2.57
N ALA A 125 2.96 9.93 2.96
CA ALA A 125 2.89 9.49 4.34
C ALA A 125 4.28 9.13 4.88
N ARG A 126 4.49 9.33 6.19
CA ARG A 126 5.52 8.60 6.91
C ARG A 126 4.85 7.48 7.70
N VAL A 127 4.95 6.27 7.16
CA VAL A 127 4.47 5.06 7.83
C VAL A 127 5.60 4.55 8.71
N LEU A 128 5.32 4.12 9.93
CA LEU A 128 6.26 3.46 10.85
C LEU A 128 5.64 2.16 11.34
N ALA A 129 6.46 1.15 11.63
CA ALA A 129 6.01 -0.06 12.31
C ALA A 129 6.79 -0.25 13.61
N ILE A 130 6.11 -0.76 14.63
CA ILE A 130 6.65 -1.12 15.95
C ILE A 130 6.41 -2.61 16.13
N MET A 131 7.46 -3.37 16.45
CA MET A 131 7.44 -4.83 16.50
C MET A 131 7.91 -5.32 17.88
N GLY A 132 6.98 -5.76 18.74
CA GLY A 132 7.29 -6.20 20.11
C GLY A 132 7.85 -5.10 21.02
N ASP A 133 8.42 -5.48 22.17
CA ASP A 133 8.97 -4.56 23.19
C ASP A 133 10.29 -3.88 22.78
N ARG A 134 10.71 -4.01 21.51
CA ARG A 134 11.88 -3.34 20.97
C ARG A 134 11.45 -2.40 19.85
N CYS A 135 11.75 -1.12 20.02
CA CYS A 135 11.50 -0.04 19.07
C CYS A 135 12.36 -0.18 17.81
N ASP A 136 12.09 -1.17 16.95
CA ASP A 136 12.66 -1.22 15.60
C ASP A 136 11.76 -0.40 14.65
N CYS A 137 12.00 0.91 14.56
CA CYS A 137 11.27 1.83 13.68
C CYS A 137 11.59 1.57 12.20
N LEU A 138 10.75 0.83 11.48
CA LEU A 138 11.00 0.51 10.07
C LEU A 138 9.73 0.50 9.23
N VAL A 139 9.30 1.68 8.76
CA VAL A 139 8.73 1.88 7.42
C VAL A 139 9.10 3.31 6.97
N CYS A 140 9.27 3.55 5.67
CA CYS A 140 9.29 4.88 5.08
C CYS A 140 8.68 4.77 3.69
N VAL A 141 7.67 5.57 3.35
CA VAL A 141 7.23 5.70 1.96
C VAL A 141 8.38 6.35 1.19
N LYS A 142 8.85 5.68 0.14
CA LYS A 142 10.07 6.10 -0.57
C LYS A 142 9.82 7.42 -1.32
N ARG A 143 10.59 8.46 -1.00
CA ARG A 143 10.61 9.73 -1.75
C ARG A 143 11.69 9.69 -2.83
N PRO A 144 11.44 10.25 -4.03
CA PRO A 144 12.51 10.59 -4.96
C PRO A 144 13.47 11.60 -4.31
N ARG A 145 14.78 11.45 -4.52
CA ARG A 145 15.81 12.40 -4.03
C ARG A 145 15.90 13.68 -4.85
N ASP A 146 15.09 13.85 -5.90
CA ASP A 146 15.15 15.01 -6.79
C ASP A 146 13.82 15.78 -6.79
N THR A 147 13.88 17.08 -6.50
CA THR A 147 12.74 17.95 -6.18
C THR A 147 12.10 18.58 -7.43
N ARG A 148 12.08 17.87 -8.56
CA ARG A 148 11.52 18.39 -9.83
C ARG A 148 10.68 17.40 -10.62
N ALA A 149 9.88 16.58 -9.94
CA ALA A 149 8.83 15.79 -10.60
C ALA A 149 7.47 16.09 -9.98
N LEU A 150 6.55 16.50 -10.85
CA LEU A 150 5.18 16.87 -10.57
C LEU A 150 4.43 15.77 -9.81
N TRP A 151 3.75 16.19 -8.76
CA TRP A 151 2.90 15.40 -7.89
C TRP A 151 1.65 14.92 -8.62
N THR A 152 1.27 13.65 -8.44
CA THR A 152 -0.14 13.24 -8.32
C THR A 152 -0.18 11.94 -7.51
N ILE A 153 -0.69 12.04 -6.29
CA ILE A 153 -1.32 10.92 -5.58
C ILE A 153 -2.80 11.06 -5.94
N LEU A 154 -3.36 10.05 -6.60
CA LEU A 154 -4.80 9.80 -6.55
C LEU A 154 -5.02 8.65 -5.58
#